data_AF-A0A6C0CQ83-F1
#
_entry.id   AF-A0A6C0CQ83-F1
#
_cell.length_a   1.000
_cell.length_b   1.000
_cell.length_c   1.000
_cell.angle_alpha   90.00
_cell.angle_beta   90.00
_cell.angle_gamma   90.00
#
_symmetry.space_group_name_H-M   'P 1'
#
loop_
_entity.id
_entity.type
_entity.pdbx_description
1 polymer ?
#
loop_
_entity_poly.entity_id
_entity_poly.type
_entity_poly.pdbx_seq_one_letter_code
_entity_poly.pdbx_strand_id
1 'polypeptide(L)'
;MPKGRSCQLKIGNLEKHVYNILSKVQKHTQFVKHNAVLDFTETRRRKFPAGYYPLTVAEQGNESHGVIIEKRISQKGNIRFYIFDPNGKKWANTSGYNLTIRIGTKLYPIYKTISPNKSWNKSGNCGLWNIIMAIVFEQTGKNALFSSYRLKKLYSIFDNIGDNWINELQDDLIINTRSNYSTQGEANMFISAVYGKLAELFGSI
;
A
#
# COMPACT_ATOMS: atom_id res chain seq x y z
N MET A 1 0.45 24.04 -14.41
CA MET A 1 1.45 23.20 -13.70
C MET A 1 1.97 22.14 -14.66
N PRO A 2 3.25 21.75 -14.61
CA PRO A 2 3.72 20.56 -15.34
C PRO A 2 2.88 19.36 -14.91
N LYS A 3 2.37 18.56 -15.86
CA LYS A 3 1.43 17.45 -15.60
C LYS A 3 1.90 16.51 -14.47
N GLY A 4 3.21 16.21 -14.42
CA GLY A 4 3.81 15.36 -13.37
C GLY A 4 3.71 15.93 -11.95
N ARG A 5 3.89 17.25 -11.77
CA ARG A 5 3.82 17.90 -10.44
C ARG A 5 2.39 17.93 -9.90
N SER A 6 1.40 18.07 -10.79
CA SER A 6 -0.02 18.00 -10.40
C SER A 6 -0.42 16.57 -10.01
N CYS A 7 0.06 15.56 -10.72
CA CYS A 7 -0.21 14.15 -10.41
C CYS A 7 0.33 13.75 -9.03
N GLN A 8 1.60 14.07 -8.73
CA GLN A 8 2.21 13.77 -7.43
C GLN A 8 1.48 14.47 -6.27
N LEU A 9 1.03 15.71 -6.46
CA LEU A 9 0.25 16.42 -5.45
C LEU A 9 -1.09 15.73 -5.16
N LYS A 10 -1.80 15.30 -6.21
CA LYS A 10 -3.07 14.56 -6.07
C LYS A 10 -2.87 13.23 -5.35
N ILE A 11 -1.81 12.48 -5.69
CA ILE A 11 -1.46 11.22 -5.01
C ILE A 11 -1.15 11.50 -3.53
N GLY A 12 -0.33 12.51 -3.21
CA GLY A 12 -0.02 12.86 -1.82
C GLY A 12 -1.26 13.27 -1.02
N ASN A 13 -2.20 13.98 -1.64
CA ASN A 13 -3.49 14.29 -1.03
C ASN A 13 -4.31 13.03 -0.77
N LEU A 14 -4.37 12.10 -1.73
CA LEU A 14 -5.03 10.80 -1.54
C LEU A 14 -4.38 9.99 -0.41
N GLU A 15 -3.05 9.88 -0.34
CA GLU A 15 -2.38 9.20 0.78
C GLU A 15 -2.81 9.80 2.13
N LYS A 16 -2.87 11.13 2.23
CA LYS A 16 -3.31 11.80 3.46
C LYS A 16 -4.76 11.47 3.83
N HIS A 17 -5.67 11.55 2.86
CA HIS A 17 -7.10 11.46 3.14
C HIS A 17 -7.63 10.01 3.16
N VAL A 18 -7.20 9.17 2.22
CA VAL A 18 -7.60 7.75 2.16
C VAL A 18 -7.12 7.01 3.40
N TYR A 19 -5.86 7.17 3.81
CA TYR A 19 -5.34 6.46 4.99
C TYR A 19 -5.99 6.90 6.30
N ASN A 20 -6.62 8.08 6.34
CA ASN A 20 -7.44 8.51 7.47
C ASN A 20 -8.85 7.91 7.47
N ILE A 21 -9.33 7.43 6.32
CA ILE A 21 -10.64 6.80 6.17
C ILE A 21 -10.56 5.30 6.49
N LEU A 22 -9.47 4.62 6.11
CA LEU A 22 -9.31 3.18 6.25
C LEU A 22 -9.00 2.78 7.70
N SER A 23 -9.86 1.95 8.33
CA SER A 23 -9.76 1.60 9.74
C SER A 23 -8.57 0.69 10.09
N LYS A 24 -8.07 -0.09 9.11
CA LYS A 24 -6.92 -0.98 9.31
C LYS A 24 -5.60 -0.29 9.03
N VAL A 25 -5.59 0.93 8.50
CA VAL A 25 -4.37 1.74 8.33
C VAL A 25 -4.12 2.51 9.61
N GLN A 26 -2.95 2.31 10.23
CA GLN A 26 -2.72 2.76 11.61
C GLN A 26 -2.04 4.12 11.71
N LYS A 27 -1.38 4.57 10.63
CA LYS A 27 -0.63 5.83 10.58
C LYS A 27 -0.59 6.37 9.16
N HIS A 28 -0.38 7.68 9.05
CA HIS A 28 0.06 8.33 7.82
C HIS A 28 1.37 7.73 7.30
N THR A 29 1.60 7.89 6.00
CA THR A 29 2.85 7.52 5.33
C THR A 29 4.04 8.09 6.08
N GLN A 30 4.98 7.22 6.49
CA GLN A 30 6.22 7.66 7.10
C GLN A 30 7.36 7.61 6.08
N PHE A 31 8.15 8.68 6.03
CA PHE A 31 9.39 8.67 5.25
C PHE A 31 10.50 8.02 6.06
N VAL A 32 11.18 7.04 5.47
CA VAL A 32 12.27 6.29 6.12
C VAL A 32 13.48 6.18 5.20
N LYS A 33 14.68 6.11 5.78
CA LYS A 33 15.93 5.94 5.02
C LYS A 33 16.01 4.55 4.38
N HIS A 34 16.81 4.43 3.31
CA HIS A 34 17.02 3.15 2.60
C HIS A 34 17.48 2.01 3.52
N ASN A 35 18.30 2.29 4.53
CA ASN A 35 18.65 1.33 5.58
C ASN A 35 18.07 1.80 6.92
N ALA A 36 16.94 1.22 7.35
CA ALA A 36 16.23 1.69 8.53
C ALA A 36 15.74 0.56 9.45
N VAL A 37 15.81 0.82 10.75
CA VAL A 37 15.14 0.02 11.78
C VAL A 37 13.81 0.69 12.11
N LEU A 38 12.71 0.03 11.78
CA LEU A 38 11.37 0.47 12.14
C LEU A 38 11.07 0.02 13.58
N ASP A 39 10.98 1.00 14.47
CA ASP A 39 10.79 0.74 15.90
C ASP A 39 9.30 0.65 16.25
N PHE A 40 8.85 -0.59 16.50
CA PHE A 40 7.51 -0.96 16.94
C PHE A 40 7.45 -1.23 18.46
N THR A 41 8.44 -0.77 19.23
CA THR A 41 8.44 -0.87 20.69
C THR A 41 7.25 -0.10 21.27
N GLU A 42 6.37 -0.83 21.94
CA GLU A 42 5.21 -0.25 22.59
C GLU A 42 5.59 0.29 23.98
N THR A 43 4.98 1.43 24.32
CA THR A 43 5.03 2.00 25.67
C THR A 43 3.61 2.20 26.18
N ARG A 44 3.44 2.74 27.38
CA ARG A 44 2.12 3.16 27.87
C ARG A 44 1.48 4.23 26.98
N ARG A 45 2.29 5.10 26.36
CA ARG A 45 1.83 6.23 25.51
C ARG A 45 1.82 5.92 24.01
N ARG A 46 2.66 4.98 23.56
CA ARG A 46 2.82 4.62 22.14
C ARG A 46 2.38 3.19 21.92
N LYS A 47 1.27 3.00 21.21
CA LYS A 47 0.76 1.69 20.82
C LYS A 47 0.92 1.47 19.32
N PHE A 48 1.03 0.21 18.94
CA PHE A 48 1.12 -0.23 17.55
C PHE A 48 0.09 -1.34 17.31
N PRO A 49 -1.19 -1.02 17.13
CA PRO A 49 -2.22 -2.02 16.85
C PRO A 49 -1.90 -2.87 15.61
N ALA A 50 -2.55 -4.03 15.47
CA ALA A 50 -2.46 -4.80 14.24
C ALA A 50 -3.05 -3.99 13.06
N GLY A 51 -2.46 -4.14 11.87
CA GLY A 51 -2.90 -3.41 10.69
C GLY A 51 -1.75 -3.04 9.76
N TYR A 52 -2.00 -2.04 8.92
CA TYR A 52 -1.15 -1.63 7.82
C TYR A 52 -0.48 -0.28 8.12
N TYR A 53 0.79 -0.19 7.74
CA TYR A 53 1.66 0.97 7.95
C TYR A 53 2.31 1.33 6.60
N PRO A 54 1.70 2.24 5.83
CA PRO A 54 2.29 2.75 4.60
C PRO A 54 3.59 3.51 4.88
N LEU A 55 4.58 3.32 4.02
CA LEU A 55 5.89 3.95 4.12
C LEU A 55 6.33 4.46 2.74
N THR A 56 7.08 5.55 2.76
CA THR A 56 7.94 5.96 1.65
C THR A 56 9.37 5.71 2.08
N VAL A 57 10.06 4.82 1.39
CA VAL A 57 11.46 4.49 1.65
C VAL A 57 12.30 5.25 0.66
N ALA A 58 13.29 6.03 1.13
CA ALA A 58 14.34 6.52 0.25
C ALA A 58 15.06 5.30 -0.33
N GLU A 59 15.32 5.25 -1.63
CA GLU A 59 16.19 4.22 -2.22
C GLU A 59 17.62 4.75 -2.31
N GLN A 60 18.57 3.89 -2.72
CA GLN A 60 19.92 4.36 -3.05
C GLN A 60 19.85 5.34 -4.24
N GLY A 61 20.20 6.61 -3.99
CA GLY A 61 20.07 7.70 -4.96
C GLY A 61 19.10 8.79 -4.47
N ASN A 62 18.54 9.56 -5.40
CA ASN A 62 17.51 10.58 -5.11
C ASN A 62 16.10 10.07 -5.45
N GLU A 63 15.90 8.76 -5.30
CA GLU A 63 14.63 8.07 -5.57
C GLU A 63 13.94 7.67 -4.27
N SER A 64 12.62 7.50 -4.33
CA SER A 64 11.83 7.05 -3.20
C SER A 64 10.76 6.07 -3.66
N HIS A 65 10.44 5.11 -2.82
CA HIS A 65 9.57 4.00 -3.16
C HIS A 65 8.51 3.75 -2.09
N GLY A 66 7.28 3.55 -2.54
CA GLY A 66 6.14 3.25 -1.66
C GLY A 66 6.07 1.76 -1.32
N VAL A 67 6.00 1.44 -0.02
CA VAL A 67 5.73 0.09 0.49
C VAL A 67 4.72 0.11 1.64
N ILE A 68 4.13 -1.04 2.00
CA ILE A 68 3.26 -1.18 3.17
C ILE A 68 3.79 -2.28 4.08
N ILE A 69 3.97 -1.96 5.36
CA ILE A 69 4.23 -2.97 6.40
C ILE A 69 2.91 -3.41 7.03
N GLU A 70 2.64 -4.71 7.04
CA GLU A 70 1.56 -5.30 7.83
C GLU A 70 2.11 -5.80 9.17
N LYS A 71 1.58 -5.30 10.29
CA LYS A 71 1.73 -5.93 11.61
C LYS A 71 0.54 -6.85 11.83
N ARG A 72 0.77 -8.17 11.83
CA ARG A 72 -0.26 -9.17 12.12
C ARG A 72 -0.07 -9.73 13.53
N ILE A 73 -1.18 -9.83 14.27
CA ILE A 73 -1.23 -10.48 15.58
C ILE A 73 -2.19 -11.65 15.49
N SER A 74 -1.70 -12.87 15.73
CA SER A 74 -2.55 -14.08 15.74
C SER A 74 -3.44 -14.12 16.98
N GLN A 75 -4.47 -14.97 16.97
CA GLN A 75 -5.31 -15.21 18.16
C GLN A 75 -4.52 -15.65 19.40
N LYS A 76 -3.37 -16.32 19.21
CA LYS A 76 -2.45 -16.72 20.29
C LYS A 76 -1.48 -15.61 20.71
N GLY A 77 -1.65 -14.39 20.21
CA GLY A 77 -0.77 -13.25 20.51
C GLY A 77 0.54 -13.18 19.72
N ASN A 78 0.84 -14.18 18.87
CA ASN A 78 2.07 -14.16 18.06
C ASN A 78 2.08 -13.00 17.06
N ILE A 79 3.17 -12.23 17.05
CA ILE A 79 3.38 -11.09 16.17
C ILE A 79 4.20 -11.51 14.95
N ARG A 80 3.77 -11.12 13.75
CA ARG A 80 4.52 -11.26 12.50
C ARG A 80 4.41 -9.98 11.67
N PHE A 81 5.46 -9.70 10.91
CA PHE A 81 5.53 -8.55 10.03
C PHE A 81 5.63 -8.98 8.58
N TYR A 82 4.86 -8.35 7.70
CA TYR A 82 4.89 -8.61 6.26
C TYR A 82 5.12 -7.31 5.51
N ILE A 83 5.66 -7.39 4.30
CA ILE A 83 5.81 -6.25 3.39
C ILE A 83 5.06 -6.49 2.09
N PHE A 84 4.26 -5.51 1.70
CA PHE A 84 3.75 -5.35 0.36
C PHE A 84 4.62 -4.31 -0.36
N ASP A 85 5.15 -4.73 -1.50
CA ASP A 85 5.92 -3.90 -2.43
C ASP A 85 5.41 -4.21 -3.84
N PRO A 86 4.87 -3.25 -4.59
CA PRO A 86 4.30 -3.51 -5.92
C PRO A 86 5.36 -3.89 -6.96
N ASN A 87 6.66 -3.69 -6.69
CA ASN A 87 7.75 -4.23 -7.52
C ASN A 87 7.86 -5.77 -7.37
N GLY A 88 7.27 -6.34 -6.31
CA GLY A 88 7.18 -7.78 -6.11
C GLY A 88 8.28 -8.38 -5.25
N LYS A 89 8.09 -9.65 -4.87
CA LYS A 89 8.88 -10.40 -3.88
C LYS A 89 10.38 -10.41 -4.15
N LYS A 90 10.78 -10.42 -5.43
CA LYS A 90 12.19 -10.42 -5.84
C LYS A 90 12.91 -9.15 -5.37
N TRP A 91 12.22 -8.01 -5.40
CA TRP A 91 12.80 -6.70 -5.13
C TRP A 91 12.51 -6.23 -3.71
N ALA A 92 11.34 -6.60 -3.18
CA ALA A 92 10.90 -6.25 -1.82
C ALA A 92 11.98 -6.54 -0.78
N ASN A 93 12.44 -5.50 -0.07
CA ASN A 93 13.42 -5.60 1.01
C ASN A 93 14.67 -6.44 0.64
N THR A 94 15.24 -6.21 -0.55
CA THR A 94 16.43 -6.95 -1.05
C THR A 94 17.46 -6.03 -1.66
N SER A 95 17.04 -5.11 -2.52
CA SER A 95 17.89 -4.16 -3.25
C SER A 95 17.17 -2.80 -3.32
N GLY A 96 17.93 -1.71 -3.29
CA GLY A 96 17.38 -0.34 -3.22
C GLY A 96 17.07 0.10 -1.79
N TYR A 97 16.55 -0.80 -0.95
CA TYR A 97 16.36 -0.57 0.49
C TYR A 97 16.39 -1.86 1.34
N ASN A 98 16.70 -1.71 2.63
CA ASN A 98 16.66 -2.72 3.67
C ASN A 98 16.03 -2.17 4.96
N LEU A 99 14.87 -2.74 5.32
CA LEU A 99 14.11 -2.47 6.52
C LEU A 99 14.22 -3.67 7.47
N THR A 100 14.38 -3.36 8.75
CA THR A 100 14.29 -4.34 9.84
C THR A 100 13.28 -3.85 10.87
N ILE A 101 12.52 -4.75 11.49
CA ILE A 101 11.59 -4.39 12.57
C ILE A 101 12.22 -4.66 13.93
N ARG A 102 12.06 -3.73 14.87
CA ARG A 102 12.45 -3.91 16.27
C ARG A 102 11.25 -3.77 17.21
N ILE A 103 11.12 -4.67 18.18
CA ILE A 103 10.23 -4.53 19.35
C ILE A 103 11.05 -4.78 20.62
N GLY A 104 11.24 -3.74 21.43
CA GLY A 104 12.16 -3.77 22.55
C GLY A 104 13.58 -4.03 22.05
N THR A 105 14.20 -5.09 22.57
CA THR A 105 15.54 -5.53 22.15
C THR A 105 15.52 -6.58 21.02
N LYS A 106 14.33 -7.06 20.61
CA LYS A 106 14.20 -8.15 19.63
C LYS A 106 14.02 -7.61 18.22
N LEU A 107 14.73 -8.20 17.27
CA LEU A 107 14.54 -7.99 15.83
C LEU A 107 13.55 -9.01 15.28
N TYR A 108 12.68 -8.57 14.38
CA TYR A 108 11.69 -9.41 13.72
C TYR A 108 11.95 -9.46 12.21
N PRO A 109 11.87 -10.64 11.58
CA PRO A 109 11.94 -10.75 10.14
C PRO A 109 10.71 -10.13 9.49
N ILE A 110 10.90 -9.60 8.28
CA ILE A 110 9.83 -9.09 7.42
C ILE A 110 9.57 -10.10 6.31
N TYR A 111 8.38 -10.69 6.30
CA TYR A 111 7.98 -11.68 5.32
C TYR A 111 7.42 -11.01 4.05
N LYS A 112 7.87 -11.45 2.87
CA LYS A 112 7.48 -10.87 1.57
C LYS A 112 6.20 -11.49 1.00
N THR A 113 5.52 -12.36 1.75
CA THR A 113 4.45 -13.21 1.20
C THR A 113 3.21 -12.47 0.74
N ILE A 114 2.99 -11.23 1.20
CA ILE A 114 1.89 -10.37 0.74
C ILE A 114 2.27 -9.52 -0.48
N SER A 115 3.55 -9.44 -0.86
CA SER A 115 3.97 -8.84 -2.12
C SER A 115 3.62 -9.76 -3.31
N PRO A 116 3.46 -9.22 -4.52
CA PRO A 116 3.23 -10.03 -5.71
C PRO A 116 4.45 -10.83 -6.15
N ASN A 117 4.23 -11.87 -6.94
CA ASN A 117 5.33 -12.67 -7.47
C ASN A 117 6.05 -11.96 -8.62
N LYS A 118 5.32 -11.20 -9.44
CA LYS A 118 5.84 -10.37 -10.52
C LYS A 118 5.81 -8.90 -10.12
N SER A 119 6.59 -8.07 -10.82
CA SER A 119 6.48 -6.62 -10.68
C SER A 119 5.22 -6.12 -11.37
N TRP A 120 4.36 -5.42 -10.60
CA TRP A 120 3.19 -4.69 -11.09
C TRP A 120 3.48 -3.22 -11.39
N ASN A 121 4.69 -2.76 -11.08
CA ASN A 121 5.06 -1.35 -11.03
C ASN A 121 6.30 -1.06 -11.88
N LYS A 122 6.21 -1.34 -13.18
CA LYS A 122 7.28 -0.98 -14.12
C LYS A 122 7.24 0.52 -14.48
N SER A 123 6.07 1.13 -14.37
CA SER A 123 5.81 2.53 -14.71
C SER A 123 6.04 3.53 -13.56
N GLY A 124 6.51 3.08 -12.38
CA GLY A 124 6.86 4.00 -11.27
C GLY A 124 5.67 4.54 -10.46
N ASN A 125 4.50 3.92 -10.55
CA ASN A 125 3.26 4.24 -9.83
C ASN A 125 3.17 3.63 -8.41
N CYS A 126 4.27 3.48 -7.68
CA CYS A 126 4.30 2.80 -6.38
C CYS A 126 3.39 3.45 -5.32
N GLY A 127 3.32 4.79 -5.28
CA GLY A 127 2.43 5.52 -4.37
C GLY A 127 0.95 5.23 -4.63
N LEU A 128 0.54 5.22 -5.91
CA LEU A 128 -0.83 4.87 -6.28
C LEU A 128 -1.14 3.41 -5.97
N TRP A 129 -0.23 2.49 -6.28
CA TRP A 129 -0.36 1.07 -5.91
C TRP A 129 -0.58 0.85 -4.41
N ASN A 130 0.16 1.56 -3.57
CA ASN A 130 -0.02 1.49 -2.13
C ASN A 130 -1.41 1.95 -1.69
N ILE A 131 -1.93 3.05 -2.26
CA ILE A 131 -3.28 3.51 -1.95
C ILE A 131 -4.30 2.45 -2.34
N ILE A 132 -4.22 1.90 -3.57
CA ILE A 132 -5.12 0.86 -4.06
C ILE A 132 -5.06 -0.39 -3.17
N MET A 133 -3.86 -0.86 -2.84
CA MET A 133 -3.73 -2.08 -2.04
C MET A 133 -4.10 -1.86 -0.58
N ALA A 134 -3.94 -0.67 -0.02
CA ALA A 134 -4.52 -0.33 1.28
C ALA A 134 -6.05 -0.43 1.28
N ILE A 135 -6.72 0.05 0.22
CA ILE A 135 -8.18 -0.09 0.03
C ILE A 135 -8.57 -1.58 -0.07
N VAL A 136 -7.84 -2.39 -0.85
CA VAL A 136 -8.06 -3.84 -0.94
C VAL A 136 -7.90 -4.51 0.42
N PHE A 137 -6.80 -4.20 1.13
CA PHE A 137 -6.46 -4.76 2.42
C PHE A 137 -7.45 -4.38 3.52
N GLU A 138 -8.03 -3.18 3.47
CA GLU A 138 -9.15 -2.77 4.31
C GLU A 138 -10.31 -3.78 4.22
N GLN A 139 -10.53 -4.33 3.03
CA GLN A 139 -11.63 -5.25 2.72
C GLN A 139 -11.21 -6.73 2.73
N THR A 140 -10.19 -7.08 3.51
CA THR A 140 -9.80 -8.47 3.79
C THR A 140 -10.23 -8.93 5.18
N GLY A 141 -10.44 -10.24 5.39
CA GLY A 141 -10.77 -10.82 6.69
C GLY A 141 -12.11 -11.54 6.72
N LYS A 142 -12.64 -11.82 7.92
CA LYS A 142 -13.90 -12.54 8.11
C LYS A 142 -15.06 -11.67 7.61
N ASN A 143 -15.86 -12.19 6.67
CA ASN A 143 -17.00 -11.51 6.03
C ASN A 143 -16.63 -10.27 5.19
N ALA A 144 -15.40 -10.14 4.72
CA ALA A 144 -14.96 -9.00 3.92
C ALA A 144 -15.08 -9.27 2.40
N LEU A 145 -15.06 -8.20 1.58
CA LEU A 145 -15.26 -8.31 0.12
C LEU A 145 -14.20 -9.19 -0.56
N PHE A 146 -12.95 -9.14 -0.08
CA PHE A 146 -11.84 -9.96 -0.57
C PHE A 146 -11.58 -11.13 0.38
N SER A 147 -12.24 -12.25 0.11
CA SER A 147 -11.84 -13.55 0.64
C SER A 147 -10.42 -13.91 0.17
N SER A 148 -9.77 -14.87 0.85
CA SER A 148 -8.44 -15.35 0.45
C SER A 148 -8.40 -15.82 -1.01
N TYR A 149 -9.49 -16.41 -1.50
CA TYR A 149 -9.63 -16.82 -2.90
C TYR A 149 -9.70 -15.62 -3.84
N ARG A 150 -10.56 -14.62 -3.55
CA ARG A 150 -10.68 -13.42 -4.40
C ARG A 150 -9.41 -12.59 -4.40
N LEU A 151 -8.72 -12.49 -3.26
CA LEU A 151 -7.42 -11.82 -3.18
C LEU A 151 -6.36 -12.55 -4.03
N LYS A 152 -6.30 -13.89 -3.97
CA LYS A 152 -5.40 -14.67 -4.82
C LYS A 152 -5.72 -14.50 -6.31
N LYS A 153 -7.00 -14.49 -6.68
CA LYS A 153 -7.44 -14.22 -8.06
C LYS A 153 -7.05 -12.81 -8.50
N LEU A 154 -7.24 -11.79 -7.65
CA LEU A 154 -6.82 -10.42 -7.93
C LEU A 154 -5.32 -10.33 -8.21
N TYR A 155 -4.49 -10.95 -7.36
CA TYR A 155 -3.05 -10.99 -7.55
C TYR A 155 -2.66 -11.66 -8.87
N SER A 156 -3.33 -12.76 -9.21
CA SER A 156 -3.10 -13.45 -10.49
C SER A 156 -3.50 -12.60 -11.70
N ILE A 157 -4.52 -11.75 -11.59
CA ILE A 157 -4.90 -10.81 -12.65
C ILE A 157 -3.82 -9.74 -12.80
N PHE A 158 -3.43 -9.08 -11.70
CA PHE A 158 -2.40 -8.04 -11.72
C PHE A 158 -1.00 -8.55 -12.11
N ASP A 159 -0.68 -9.82 -11.85
CA ASP A 159 0.52 -10.48 -12.36
C ASP A 159 0.58 -10.52 -13.90
N ASN A 160 -0.53 -10.29 -14.60
CA ASN A 160 -0.60 -10.24 -16.06
C ASN A 160 -0.82 -8.83 -16.60
N ILE A 161 -1.67 -8.02 -15.95
CA ILE A 161 -2.08 -6.71 -16.48
C ILE A 161 -1.76 -5.52 -15.58
N GLY A 162 -1.13 -5.73 -14.42
CA GLY A 162 -1.04 -4.74 -13.35
C GLY A 162 -0.49 -3.39 -13.80
N ASP A 163 0.61 -3.39 -14.55
CA ASP A 163 1.25 -2.14 -14.99
C ASP A 163 0.38 -1.35 -15.98
N ASN A 164 -0.33 -2.02 -16.90
CA ASN A 164 -1.27 -1.35 -17.79
C ASN A 164 -2.48 -0.82 -17.01
N TRP A 165 -3.04 -1.65 -16.12
CA TRP A 165 -4.22 -1.30 -15.34
C TRP A 165 -3.98 -0.10 -14.41
N ILE A 166 -2.81 0.00 -13.78
CA ILE A 166 -2.52 1.15 -12.90
C ILE A 166 -2.31 2.45 -13.69
N ASN A 167 -1.77 2.36 -14.91
CA ASN A 167 -1.63 3.52 -15.80
C ASN A 167 -3.00 4.02 -16.27
N GLU A 168 -3.89 3.11 -16.69
CA GLU A 168 -5.28 3.46 -17.03
C GLU A 168 -6.01 4.09 -15.85
N LEU A 169 -5.85 3.53 -14.64
CA LEU A 169 -6.43 4.11 -13.42
C LEU A 169 -5.86 5.49 -13.11
N GLN A 170 -4.56 5.70 -13.29
CA GLN A 170 -3.93 7.00 -13.13
C GLN A 170 -4.47 8.03 -14.14
N ASP A 171 -4.63 7.64 -15.40
CA ASP A 171 -5.19 8.51 -16.42
C ASP A 171 -6.62 8.90 -16.06
N ASP A 172 -7.48 7.92 -15.78
CA ASP A 172 -8.90 8.13 -15.49
C ASP A 172 -9.14 8.90 -14.19
N LEU A 173 -8.48 8.47 -13.11
CA LEU A 173 -8.79 8.92 -11.75
C LEU A 173 -7.80 9.96 -11.21
N ILE A 174 -6.67 10.24 -11.86
CA ILE A 174 -5.71 11.22 -11.36
C ILE A 174 -5.49 12.34 -12.37
N ILE A 175 -5.16 12.02 -13.62
CA ILE A 175 -4.75 13.00 -14.63
C ILE A 175 -5.98 13.69 -15.24
N ASN A 176 -6.97 12.92 -15.70
CA ASN A 176 -8.12 13.43 -16.45
C ASN A 176 -9.29 13.88 -15.56
N THR A 177 -9.16 13.76 -14.24
CA THR A 177 -10.16 14.28 -13.29
C THR A 177 -9.91 15.73 -12.90
N ARG A 178 -11.00 16.46 -12.60
CA ARG A 178 -10.95 17.81 -12.00
C ARG A 178 -10.69 17.79 -10.50
N SER A 179 -10.86 16.63 -9.84
CA SER A 179 -10.63 16.49 -8.40
C SER A 179 -9.16 16.73 -8.03
N ASN A 180 -8.97 17.40 -6.89
CA ASN A 180 -7.65 17.61 -6.28
C ASN A 180 -7.41 16.70 -5.07
N TYR A 181 -8.46 15.99 -4.64
CA TYR A 181 -8.44 15.08 -3.50
C TYR A 181 -8.06 15.75 -2.18
N SER A 182 -8.30 17.05 -2.06
CA SER A 182 -7.95 17.86 -0.88
C SER A 182 -8.92 17.69 0.28
N THR A 183 -9.97 16.87 0.11
CA THR A 183 -11.01 16.65 1.11
C THR A 183 -11.29 15.15 1.31
N GLN A 184 -11.84 14.79 2.48
CA GLN A 184 -12.31 13.42 2.73
C GLN A 184 -13.44 13.01 1.78
N GLY A 185 -14.31 13.94 1.38
CA GLY A 185 -15.40 13.65 0.42
C GLY A 185 -14.86 13.21 -0.95
N GLU A 186 -13.87 13.92 -1.49
CA GLU A 186 -13.20 13.51 -2.73
C GLU A 186 -12.46 12.18 -2.58
N ALA A 187 -11.80 11.94 -1.44
CA ALA A 187 -11.14 10.67 -1.17
C ALA A 187 -12.13 9.50 -1.08
N ASN A 188 -13.32 9.69 -0.50
CA ASN A 188 -14.39 8.69 -0.51
C ASN A 188 -14.87 8.39 -1.93
N MET A 189 -15.05 9.41 -2.78
CA MET A 189 -15.39 9.20 -4.20
C MET A 189 -14.31 8.41 -4.93
N PHE A 190 -13.03 8.69 -4.66
CA PHE A 190 -11.91 7.90 -5.19
C PHE A 190 -11.99 6.43 -4.75
N ILE A 191 -12.18 6.17 -3.45
CA ILE A 191 -12.32 4.80 -2.93
C ILE A 191 -13.46 4.04 -3.63
N SER A 192 -14.62 4.69 -3.80
CA SER A 192 -15.76 4.10 -4.53
C SER A 192 -15.42 3.80 -5.99
N ALA A 193 -14.74 4.72 -6.69
CA ALA A 193 -14.30 4.51 -8.06
C ALA A 193 -13.29 3.36 -8.18
N VAL A 194 -12.37 3.24 -7.23
CA VAL A 194 -11.43 2.11 -7.14
C VAL A 194 -12.17 0.79 -6.97
N TYR A 195 -13.18 0.72 -6.11
CA TYR A 195 -14.00 -0.51 -6.01
C TYR A 195 -14.72 -0.84 -7.31
N GLY A 196 -15.22 0.15 -8.05
CA GLY A 196 -15.80 -0.04 -9.38
C GLY A 196 -14.80 -0.66 -10.35
N LYS A 197 -13.61 -0.06 -10.50
CA LYS A 197 -12.53 -0.57 -11.35
C LYS A 197 -12.05 -1.96 -10.94
N LEU A 198 -12.02 -2.26 -9.64
CA LEU A 198 -11.69 -3.60 -9.14
C LEU A 198 -12.79 -4.62 -9.44
N ALA A 199 -14.07 -4.24 -9.41
CA ALA A 199 -15.18 -5.12 -9.71
C ALA A 199 -15.18 -5.55 -11.19
N GLU A 200 -14.87 -4.63 -12.11
CA GLU A 200 -14.73 -4.91 -13.55
C GLU A 200 -13.74 -6.05 -13.84
N LEU A 201 -12.66 -6.17 -13.05
CA LEU A 201 -11.66 -7.24 -13.20
C LEU A 201 -12.21 -8.65 -12.91
N PHE A 202 -13.30 -8.75 -12.15
CA PHE A 202 -13.91 -10.04 -11.85
C PHE A 202 -14.96 -10.47 -12.87
N GLY A 203 -15.22 -9.63 -13.90
CA GLY A 203 -16.36 -9.77 -14.80
C GLY A 203 -17.63 -9.30 -14.08
N SER A 204 -18.17 -8.17 -14.52
CA SER A 204 -19.36 -7.53 -13.94
C SER A 204 -20.51 -8.52 -13.68
N ILE A 205 -21.21 -8.31 -12.56
CA ILE A 205 -22.46 -8.98 -12.16
C ILE A 205 -23.55 -8.74 -13.20
#